data_AF-A0A2R9BY59-F1
#
_entry.id   AF-A0A2R9BY59-F1
#
_cell.length_a   1.000
_cell.length_b   1.000
_cell.length_c   1.000
_cell.angle_alpha   90.00
_cell.angle_beta   90.00
_cell.angle_gamma   90.00
#
_symmetry.space_group_name_H-M   'P 1'
#
loop_
_entity.id
_entity.type
_entity.pdbx_description
1 polymer ?
#
loop_
_entity_poly.entity_id
_entity_poly.type
_entity_poly.pdbx_seq_one_letter_code
_entity_poly.pdbx_strand_id
1 'polypeptide(L)' 'MNSNVENLPPHIIRLVYKEVTTLTADPPDGIKVFPNEEDLTDLQVTIEGPGLLPDQDLSPERGRQWRDLRQRAQEGLDG' A
#
# COMPACT_ATOMS: atom_id res chain seq x y z
N MET A 1 34.05 -13.74 -4.72
CA MET A 1 33.75 -12.81 -3.62
C MET A 1 32.34 -13.14 -3.13
N ASN A 2 32.17 -13.66 -1.91
CA ASN A 2 30.85 -13.75 -1.28
C ASN A 2 30.75 -12.58 -0.31
N SER A 3 30.27 -11.45 -0.82
CA SER A 3 29.96 -10.29 0.01
C SER A 3 28.67 -10.61 0.75
N ASN A 4 28.80 -11.12 1.98
CA ASN A 4 27.69 -11.36 2.90
C ASN A 4 27.22 -10.02 3.47
N VAL A 5 26.68 -9.14 2.60
CA VAL A 5 26.22 -7.78 2.97
C VAL A 5 24.83 -7.78 3.61
N GLU A 6 24.08 -8.86 3.47
CA GLU A 6 22.88 -9.10 4.26
C GLU A 6 23.36 -9.52 5.65
N ASN A 7 23.36 -8.60 6.61
CA ASN A 7 23.86 -8.80 7.97
C ASN A 7 22.90 -9.69 8.81
N LEU A 8 22.34 -10.73 8.18
CA LEU A 8 21.28 -11.59 8.66
C LEU A 8 21.76 -13.05 8.71
N PRO A 9 21.31 -13.83 9.70
CA PRO A 9 21.57 -15.27 9.72
C PRO A 9 21.04 -15.94 8.44
N PRO A 10 21.72 -16.98 7.91
CA PRO A 10 21.32 -17.63 6.64
C PRO A 10 19.88 -18.13 6.61
N HIS A 11 19.35 -18.56 7.75
CA HIS A 11 17.96 -19.01 7.86
C HIS A 11 16.96 -17.86 7.74
N ILE A 12 17.32 -16.65 8.20
CA ILE A 12 16.49 -15.45 8.07
C ILE A 12 16.46 -14.99 6.61
N ILE A 13 17.61 -14.95 5.94
CA ILE A 13 17.70 -14.64 4.50
C ILE A 13 16.75 -15.53 3.69
N ARG A 14 16.73 -16.84 4.00
CA ARG A 14 15.87 -17.80 3.31
C ARG A 14 14.38 -17.60 3.59
N LEU A 15 14.02 -17.11 4.77
CA LEU A 15 12.64 -16.74 5.10
C LEU A 15 12.20 -15.49 4.36
N VAL A 16 13.04 -14.44 4.38
CA VAL A 16 12.79 -13.18 3.65
C VAL A 16 12.61 -13.45 2.16
N TYR A 17 13.52 -14.23 1.55
CA TYR A 17 13.40 -14.61 0.15
C TYR A 17 12.06 -15.31 -0.16
N LYS A 18 11.63 -16.24 0.70
CA LYS A 18 10.36 -16.96 0.52
C LYS A 18 9.16 -16.02 0.60
N GLU A 19 9.16 -15.11 1.55
CA GLU A 19 8.07 -14.15 1.76
C GLU A 19 8.00 -13.14 0.61
N VAL A 20 9.14 -12.58 0.21
CA VAL A 20 9.23 -11.68 -0.96
C VAL A 20 8.78 -12.38 -2.23
N THR A 21 9.18 -13.64 -2.46
CA THR A 21 8.70 -14.44 -3.60
C THR A 21 7.20 -14.68 -3.54
N THR A 22 6.65 -14.87 -2.34
CA THR A 22 5.20 -15.06 -2.16
C THR A 22 4.46 -13.76 -2.47
N LEU A 23 4.95 -12.62 -1.98
CA LEU A 23 4.38 -11.30 -2.22
C LEU A 23 4.47 -10.85 -3.68
N THR A 24 5.49 -11.29 -4.43
CA THR A 24 5.57 -11.00 -5.87
C THR A 24 4.69 -11.92 -6.71
N ALA A 25 4.52 -13.19 -6.29
CA ALA A 25 3.69 -14.16 -6.99
C ALA A 25 2.18 -13.96 -6.72
N ASP A 26 1.83 -13.58 -5.49
CA ASP A 26 0.45 -13.39 -5.02
C ASP A 26 0.36 -12.12 -4.15
N PRO A 27 0.42 -10.93 -4.77
CA PRO A 27 0.41 -9.67 -4.04
C PRO A 27 -0.98 -9.38 -3.44
N PRO A 28 -1.06 -8.81 -2.23
CA PRO A 28 -2.31 -8.29 -1.69
C PRO A 28 -2.89 -7.14 -2.53
N ASP A 29 -4.19 -6.91 -2.40
CA ASP A 29 -4.89 -5.82 -3.10
C ASP A 29 -4.23 -4.46 -2.87
N GLY A 30 -3.96 -3.75 -3.97
CA GLY A 30 -3.33 -2.44 -3.97
C GLY A 30 -1.84 -2.45 -3.63
N ILE A 31 -1.21 -3.61 -3.40
CA ILE A 31 0.23 -3.70 -3.10
C ILE A 31 0.97 -4.24 -4.32
N LYS A 32 2.08 -3.60 -4.69
CA LYS A 32 3.02 -4.10 -5.71
C LYS A 32 4.43 -4.07 -5.16
N VAL A 33 5.10 -5.22 -5.15
CA VAL A 33 6.46 -5.40 -4.61
C VAL A 33 7.48 -5.50 -5.75
N PHE A 34 8.59 -4.78 -5.63
CA PHE A 34 9.71 -4.74 -6.55
C PHE A 34 10.99 -5.07 -5.77
N PRO A 35 11.37 -6.35 -5.67
CA PRO A 35 12.58 -6.75 -4.97
C PRO A 35 13.83 -6.32 -5.75
N ASN A 36 14.86 -5.90 -5.03
CA ASN A 36 16.19 -5.72 -5.60
C ASN A 36 16.89 -7.09 -5.70
N GLU A 37 17.32 -7.47 -6.91
CA GLU A 37 17.99 -8.75 -7.14
C GLU A 37 19.42 -8.82 -6.56
N GLU A 38 20.04 -7.67 -6.30
CA GLU A 38 21.39 -7.56 -5.77
C GLU A 38 21.43 -7.51 -4.23
N ASP A 39 20.33 -7.10 -3.57
CA ASP A 39 20.23 -6.96 -2.12
C ASP A 39 18.78 -7.22 -1.65
N LEU A 40 18.49 -8.36 -1.01
CA LEU A 40 17.13 -8.67 -0.55
C LEU A 40 16.66 -7.78 0.60
N THR A 41 17.56 -7.06 1.25
CA THR A 41 17.19 -6.11 2.31
C THR A 41 16.70 -4.78 1.77
N ASP A 42 16.89 -4.53 0.48
CA ASP A 42 16.34 -3.37 -0.24
C ASP A 42 15.10 -3.79 -1.05
N LEU A 43 13.95 -3.28 -0.64
CA LEU A 43 12.65 -3.64 -1.21
C LEU A 43 11.86 -2.37 -1.54
N GLN A 44 11.54 -2.17 -2.82
CA GLN A 44 10.61 -1.12 -3.23
C GLN A 44 9.19 -1.65 -3.29
N VAL A 45 8.24 -0.85 -2.78
CA VAL A 45 6.82 -1.21 -2.73
C VAL A 45 5.98 -0.01 -3.15
N THR A 46 5.00 -0.25 -4.00
CA THR A 46 3.91 0.70 -4.27
C THR A 46 2.67 0.24 -3.51
N ILE A 47 2.05 1.17 -2.78
CA ILE A 47 0.79 0.95 -2.08
C ILE A 47 -0.23 1.92 -2.66
N GLU A 48 -1.20 1.37 -3.38
CA GLU A 48 -2.39 2.08 -3.80
C GLU A 48 -3.23 2.33 -2.53
N GLY A 49 -3.50 3.60 -2.23
CA GLY A 49 -4.40 3.94 -1.14
C GLY A 49 -5.77 3.29 -1.40
N PRO A 50 -6.53 2.92 -0.35
CA PRO A 50 -7.90 2.50 -0.54
C PRO A 50 -8.57 3.61 -1.35
N GLY A 51 -9.06 3.27 -2.54
CA GLY A 51 -9.67 4.26 -3.44
C GLY A 51 -10.63 5.12 -2.65
N LEU A 52 -10.73 6.42 -2.99
CA LEU A 52 -11.72 7.31 -2.39
C LEU A 52 -13.04 6.54 -2.33
N LEU A 53 -13.49 6.18 -1.12
CA LEU A 53 -14.71 5.42 -0.93
C LEU A 53 -15.76 6.10 -1.81
N PRO A 54 -16.27 5.46 -2.87
CA PRO A 54 -17.36 6.06 -3.61
C PRO A 54 -18.48 6.31 -2.60
N ASP A 55 -19.26 7.37 -2.75
CA ASP A 55 -20.36 7.70 -1.84
C ASP A 55 -21.29 6.49 -1.56
N GLN A 56 -21.29 5.54 -2.48
CA GLN A 56 -22.03 4.27 -2.46
C GLN A 56 -21.56 3.27 -1.39
N ASP A 57 -20.35 3.40 -0.86
CA ASP A 57 -19.77 2.53 0.17
C ASP A 57 -19.79 3.17 1.57
N LEU A 58 -20.32 4.38 1.66
CA LEU A 58 -20.58 5.05 2.92
C LEU A 58 -21.92 4.57 3.49
N SER A 59 -21.97 4.32 4.80
CA SER A 59 -23.24 4.22 5.52
C SER A 59 -24.14 5.43 5.17
N PRO A 60 -25.48 5.26 5.05
CA PRO A 60 -26.39 6.34 4.68
C PRO A 60 -26.20 7.64 5.48
N GLU A 61 -25.84 7.53 6.76
CA GLU A 61 -25.59 8.67 7.65
C GLU A 61 -24.32 9.43 7.24
N ARG A 62 -23.22 8.69 6.99
CA ARG A 62 -21.95 9.27 6.54
C ARG A 62 -22.13 9.91 5.16
N GLY A 63 -22.85 9.26 4.24
CA GLY A 63 -23.15 9.81 2.91
C GLY A 63 -23.94 11.12 2.94
N ARG A 64 -24.91 11.27 3.86
CA ARG A 64 -25.60 12.56 4.07
C ARG A 64 -24.65 13.64 4.56
N GLN A 65 -23.86 13.36 5.60
CA GLN A 65 -22.89 14.30 6.15
C GLN A 65 -21.90 14.80 5.09
N TRP A 66 -21.42 13.91 4.21
CA TRP A 66 -20.52 14.28 3.13
C TRP A 66 -21.17 15.16 2.05
N ARG A 67 -22.46 14.97 1.75
CA ARG A 67 -23.20 15.89 0.86
C ARG A 67 -23.35 17.27 1.48
N ASP A 68 -23.67 17.35 2.76
CA ASP A 68 -23.83 18.62 3.48
C ASP A 68 -22.50 19.40 3.52
N LEU A 69 -21.38 18.72 3.75
CA LEU A 69 -20.04 19.34 3.73
C LEU A 69 -19.69 19.91 2.35
N ARG A 70 -19.99 19.18 1.26
CA ARG A 70 -19.77 19.67 -0.11
C ARG A 70 -20.63 20.89 -0.43
N GLN A 71 -21.89 20.87 -0.04
CA GLN A 71 -22.81 22.01 -0.22
C GLN A 71 -22.28 23.27 0.48
N ARG A 72 -21.84 23.15 1.74
CA ARG A 72 -21.27 24.25 2.51
C ARG A 72 -19.96 24.79 1.92
N ALA A 73 -19.14 23.92 1.36
CA ALA A 73 -17.91 24.33 0.69
C ALA A 73 -18.21 25.14 -0.59
N GLN A 74 -19.24 24.76 -1.34
CA GLN A 74 -19.67 25.50 -2.53
C GLN A 74 -20.23 26.88 -2.18
N GLU A 75 -21.07 26.94 -1.14
CA GLU A 75 -21.65 28.20 -0.63
C GLU A 75 -20.60 29.18 -0.10
N GLY A 76 -19.48 28.68 0.43
CA GLY A 76 -18.37 29.51 0.89
C GLY A 76 -17.46 30.05 -0.22
N LEU A 77 -17.59 29.54 -1.45
CA LEU A 77 -16.80 29.99 -2.62
C LEU A 77 -17.57 30.96 -3.52
N ASP A 78 -18.90 30.97 -3.42
CA ASP A 78 -19.79 31.85 -4.18
C ASP A 78 -20.14 33.17 -3.42
N GLY A 79 -19.44 33.45 -2.32
CA GLY A 79 -19.68 34.59 -1.40
C GLY A 79 -18.61 35.67 -1.40
#